data_AF-A0A946EYA3-F1
#
_entry.id   AF-A0A946EYA3-F1
#
_cell.length_a   1.000
_cell.length_b   1.000
_cell.length_c   1.000
_cell.angle_alpha   90.00
_cell.angle_beta   90.00
_cell.angle_gamma   90.00
#
_symmetry.space_group_name_H-M   'P 1'
#
loop_
_entity.id
_entity.type
_entity.pdbx_description
1 polymer ?
#
loop_
_entity_poly.entity_id
_entity_poly.type
_entity_poly.pdbx_seq_one_letter_code
_entity_poly.pdbx_strand_id
1 'polypeptide(L)'
;MQEKTNAILANCVLIVSLALASSGLNAQEAIPSPSEFLGYDLGHKFTSHHRVVDYTEFLQKAVPTSELISYGETAEGRPLQLLAMS
;
A
#
# COMPACT_ATOMS: atom_id res chain seq x y z
N MET A 1 34.72 -22.10 33.60
CA MET A 1 34.82 -20.96 32.65
C MET A 1 34.17 -21.26 31.30
N GLN A 2 34.25 -22.50 30.79
CA GLN A 2 33.69 -22.93 29.50
C GLN A 2 32.14 -22.90 29.39
N GLU A 3 31.42 -23.19 30.49
CA GLU A 3 29.94 -23.26 30.49
C GLU A 3 29.27 -21.89 30.22
N LYS A 4 29.85 -20.81 30.74
CA LYS A 4 29.36 -19.44 30.49
C LYS A 4 29.60 -18.99 29.05
N THR A 5 30.70 -19.44 28.43
CA THR A 5 31.02 -19.13 27.02
C THR A 5 30.03 -19.79 26.06
N ASN A 6 29.60 -21.02 26.33
CA ASN A 6 28.62 -21.73 25.50
C ASN A 6 27.21 -21.12 25.62
N ALA A 7 26.84 -20.64 26.81
CA ALA A 7 25.58 -19.92 27.01
C ALA A 7 25.55 -18.58 26.24
N ILE A 8 26.67 -17.86 26.21
CA ILE A 8 26.81 -16.63 25.43
C ILE A 8 26.73 -16.93 23.92
N LEU A 9 27.43 -17.97 23.44
CA LEU A 9 27.37 -18.41 22.05
C LEU A 9 25.95 -18.83 21.63
N ALA A 10 25.23 -19.57 22.47
CA ALA A 10 23.85 -19.97 22.21
C ALA A 10 22.91 -18.76 22.12
N ASN A 11 23.06 -17.77 23.01
CA ASN A 11 22.30 -16.52 22.93
C ASN A 11 22.63 -15.71 21.67
N CYS A 12 23.90 -15.69 21.23
CA CYS A 12 24.27 -15.04 19.97
C CYS A 12 23.63 -15.73 18.76
N VAL A 13 23.63 -17.07 18.72
CA VAL A 13 22.96 -17.84 17.66
C VAL A 13 21.45 -17.58 17.65
N LEU A 14 20.83 -17.50 18.83
CA LEU A 14 19.41 -17.18 18.98
C LEU A 14 19.10 -15.76 18.43
N ILE A 15 19.90 -14.76 18.80
CA ILE A 15 19.73 -13.38 18.34
C ILE A 15 19.91 -13.28 16.82
N VAL A 16 20.90 -13.97 16.25
CA VAL A 16 21.12 -14.00 14.80
C VAL A 16 19.93 -14.65 14.09
N SER A 17 19.44 -15.79 14.58
CA SER A 17 18.27 -16.45 13.98
C SER A 17 17.00 -15.57 14.00
N LEU A 18 16.81 -14.79 15.07
CA LEU A 18 15.68 -13.87 15.20
C LEU A 18 15.81 -12.66 14.27
N ALA A 19 17.02 -12.16 14.06
CA ALA A 19 17.29 -11.06 13.12
C ALA A 19 17.11 -11.48 11.65
N LEU A 20 17.39 -12.72 11.28
CA LEU A 20 17.12 -13.21 9.92
C LEU A 20 15.61 -13.35 9.66
N ALA A 21 14.80 -13.71 10.67
CA ALA A 21 13.37 -13.92 10.52
C ALA A 21 12.56 -12.61 10.27
N SER A 22 13.07 -11.44 10.68
CA SER A 22 12.36 -10.17 10.54
C SER A 22 12.48 -9.52 9.15
N SER A 23 13.35 -10.02 8.28
CA SER A 23 13.61 -9.46 6.95
C SER A 23 12.44 -9.60 5.95
N GLY A 24 11.41 -10.38 6.28
CA GLY A 24 10.21 -10.58 5.45
C GLY A 24 9.03 -9.66 5.74
N LEU A 25 9.12 -8.73 6.70
CA LEU A 25 7.99 -7.89 7.14
C LEU A 25 7.84 -6.56 6.37
N ASN A 26 8.09 -6.57 5.05
CA ASN A 26 7.80 -5.41 4.20
C ASN A 26 6.45 -5.60 3.51
N ALA A 27 5.36 -5.34 4.25
CA ALA A 27 3.99 -5.43 3.73
C ALA A 27 3.53 -4.18 2.95
N GLN A 28 4.44 -3.26 2.62
CA GLN A 28 4.12 -2.06 1.85
C GLN A 28 4.16 -2.40 0.36
N GLU A 29 3.02 -2.79 -0.22
CA GLU A 29 2.88 -2.83 -1.68
C GLU A 29 3.19 -1.44 -2.25
N ALA A 30 4.06 -1.40 -3.26
CA ALA A 30 4.41 -0.15 -3.94
C ALA A 30 3.20 0.28 -4.79
N ILE A 31 2.47 1.26 -4.29
CA ILE A 31 1.32 1.84 -5.00
C ILE A 31 1.86 2.67 -6.18
N PRO A 32 1.46 2.37 -7.43
CA PRO A 32 1.88 3.16 -8.58
C PRO A 32 1.38 4.60 -8.45
N SER A 33 2.20 5.54 -8.88
CA SER A 33 1.80 6.94 -8.97
C SER A 33 0.67 7.14 -10.00
N PRO A 34 -0.09 8.25 -9.92
CA PRO A 34 -1.16 8.52 -10.88
C PRO A 34 -0.67 8.51 -12.34
N SER A 35 0.51 9.06 -12.62
CA SER A 35 1.08 9.06 -13.98
C SER A 35 1.40 7.65 -14.47
N GLU A 36 1.93 6.79 -13.60
CA GLU A 36 2.23 5.38 -13.93
C GLU A 36 0.95 4.58 -14.19
N PHE A 37 -0.08 4.78 -13.38
CA PHE A 37 -1.38 4.15 -13.58
C PHE A 37 -2.08 4.62 -14.86
N LEU A 38 -2.02 5.93 -15.13
CA LEU A 38 -2.68 6.55 -16.28
C LEU A 38 -1.91 6.33 -17.60
N GLY A 39 -0.59 6.14 -17.52
CA GLY A 39 0.30 5.96 -18.68
C GLY A 39 0.64 7.27 -19.40
N TYR A 40 0.54 8.41 -18.72
CA TYR A 40 0.89 9.73 -19.24
C TYR A 40 1.11 10.72 -18.09
N ASP A 41 1.88 11.77 -18.35
CA ASP A 41 2.12 12.83 -17.36
C ASP A 41 0.86 13.64 -17.04
N LEU A 42 0.75 14.05 -15.78
CA LEU A 42 -0.33 14.91 -15.31
C LEU A 42 -0.34 16.24 -16.08
N GLY A 43 -1.50 16.65 -16.57
CA GLY A 43 -1.67 17.87 -17.36
C GLY A 43 -1.41 17.71 -18.85
N HIS A 44 -0.86 16.58 -19.32
CA HIS A 44 -0.59 16.37 -20.75
C HIS A 44 -1.87 16.17 -21.57
N LYS A 45 -2.90 15.50 -21.00
CA LYS A 45 -4.22 15.37 -21.63
C LYS A 45 -5.32 15.30 -20.57
N PHE A 46 -6.55 15.49 -21.04
CA PHE A 46 -7.73 15.32 -20.21
C PHE A 46 -7.89 13.85 -19.75
N THR A 47 -8.02 13.65 -18.43
CA THR A 47 -8.35 12.36 -17.82
C THR A 47 -9.86 12.23 -17.71
N SER A 48 -10.44 11.24 -18.38
CA SER A 48 -11.88 10.97 -18.32
C SER A 48 -12.30 10.47 -16.94
N HIS A 49 -13.53 10.80 -16.54
CA HIS A 49 -14.07 10.45 -15.22
C HIS A 49 -13.93 8.95 -14.88
N HIS A 50 -14.22 8.04 -15.81
CA HIS A 50 -14.08 6.59 -15.55
C HIS A 50 -12.65 6.20 -15.15
N ARG A 51 -11.61 6.84 -15.72
CA ARG A 51 -10.22 6.56 -15.35
C ARG A 51 -9.90 7.01 -13.93
N VAL A 52 -10.52 8.10 -13.48
CA VAL A 52 -10.39 8.58 -12.10
C VAL A 52 -11.07 7.60 -11.15
N VAL A 53 -12.27 7.13 -11.49
CA VAL A 53 -13.00 6.09 -10.74
C VAL A 53 -12.18 4.80 -10.65
N ASP A 54 -11.67 4.30 -11.78
CA ASP A 54 -10.82 3.11 -11.85
C ASP A 54 -9.59 3.24 -10.92
N TYR A 55 -8.96 4.42 -10.90
CA TYR A 55 -7.80 4.68 -10.05
C TYR A 55 -8.19 4.73 -8.56
N THR A 56 -9.30 5.36 -8.20
CA THR A 56 -9.75 5.40 -6.80
C THR A 56 -10.19 4.03 -6.27
N GLU A 57 -10.80 3.19 -7.11
CA GLU A 57 -11.14 1.81 -6.76
C GLU A 57 -9.89 0.93 -6.61
N PHE A 58 -8.88 1.15 -7.47
CA PHE A 58 -7.58 0.53 -7.31
C PHE A 58 -6.91 0.93 -5.98
N LEU A 59 -6.91 2.22 -5.66
CA LEU A 59 -6.36 2.72 -4.39
C LEU A 59 -7.07 2.16 -3.17
N GLN A 60 -8.40 2.03 -3.21
CA GLN A 60 -9.16 1.42 -2.12
C GLN A 60 -8.70 -0.02 -1.83
N LYS A 61 -8.44 -0.81 -2.88
CA LYS A 61 -7.96 -2.19 -2.76
C LYS A 61 -6.53 -2.26 -2.22
N ALA A 62 -5.68 -1.31 -2.63
CA ALA A 62 -4.28 -1.27 -2.24
C ALA A 62 -4.04 -0.66 -0.84
N VAL A 63 -4.96 0.18 -0.35
CA VAL A 63 -4.85 0.86 0.95
C VAL A 63 -5.98 0.41 1.87
N PRO A 64 -5.76 -0.61 2.71
CA PRO A 64 -6.80 -1.16 3.59
C PRO A 64 -7.38 -0.15 4.60
N THR A 65 -6.65 0.93 4.89
CA THR A 65 -7.10 2.01 5.79
C THR A 65 -7.94 3.08 5.10
N SER A 66 -8.13 2.98 3.78
CA SER A 66 -8.93 3.92 3.00
C SER A 66 -10.39 3.48 2.89
N GLU A 67 -11.29 4.44 2.80
CA GLU A 67 -12.73 4.23 2.64
C GLU A 67 -13.21 4.95 1.38
N LEU A 68 -13.88 4.21 0.49
CA LEU A 68 -14.51 4.78 -0.70
C LEU A 68 -16.00 4.94 -0.45
N ILE A 69 -16.44 6.19 -0.32
CA ILE A 69 -17.81 6.56 0.03
C ILE A 69 -18.49 7.10 -1.24
N SER A 70 -19.57 6.43 -1.68
CA SER A 70 -20.46 6.98 -2.71
C SER A 70 -21.56 7.80 -2.05
N TYR A 71 -21.67 9.09 -2.40
CA TYR A 71 -22.63 10.00 -1.79
C TYR A 71 -23.80 10.37 -2.70
N GLY A 72 -23.79 9.91 -3.95
CA GLY A 72 -24.89 10.14 -4.88
C GLY A 72 -24.47 9.90 -6.32
N GLU A 73 -25.31 10.39 -7.22
CA GLU A 73 -25.12 10.29 -8.66
C GLU A 73 -25.43 11.64 -9.31
N THR A 74 -24.76 11.93 -10.42
CA THR A 74 -25.10 13.07 -11.28
C THR A 74 -26.41 12.82 -12.03
N ALA A 75 -26.98 13.86 -12.63
CA ALA A 75 -28.17 13.73 -13.49
C ALA A 75 -27.99 12.77 -14.69
N GLU A 76 -26.74 12.50 -15.08
CA GLU A 76 -26.40 11.55 -16.15
C GLU A 76 -26.04 10.14 -15.62
N GLY A 77 -26.31 9.86 -14.34
CA GLY A 77 -26.04 8.56 -13.70
C GLY A 77 -24.56 8.30 -13.39
N ARG A 78 -23.68 9.31 -13.46
CA ARG A 78 -22.27 9.14 -13.05
C ARG A 78 -22.14 9.16 -11.51
N PRO A 79 -21.40 8.21 -10.91
CA PRO A 79 -21.26 8.12 -9.46
C PRO A 79 -20.44 9.29 -8.93
N LEU A 80 -20.84 9.78 -7.76
CA LEU A 80 -20.12 10.78 -7.00
C LEU A 80 -19.49 10.12 -5.78
N GLN A 81 -18.17 9.98 -5.82
CA GLN A 81 -17.39 9.22 -4.84
C GLN A 81 -16.38 10.10 -4.12
N LEU A 82 -16.08 9.75 -2.87
CA LEU A 82 -15.06 10.34 -2.03
C LEU A 82 -14.16 9.22 -1.50
N LEU A 83 -12.86 9.33 -1.75
CA LEU A 83 -11.86 8.44 -1.14
C LEU A 83 -11.30 9.14 0.10
N ALA A 84 -11.69 8.65 1.28
CA ALA A 84 -11.16 9.10 2.56
C ALA A 84 -9.97 8.22 2.96
N MET A 85 -8.88 8.84 3.41
CA MET A 85 -7.68 8.15 3.87
C MET A 85 -7.32 8.71 5.24
N SER A 86 -7.04 7.84 6.21
CA SER A 86 -6.64 8.21 7.58
C SER A 86 -5.19 7.85 7.87
#